data_AF-A0A0F2P2W1-F1
#
_entry.id   AF-A0A0F2P2W1-F1
#
_cell.length_a   1.000
_cell.length_b   1.000
_cell.length_c   1.000
_cell.angle_alpha   90.00
_cell.angle_beta   90.00
_cell.angle_gamma   90.00
#
_symmetry.space_group_name_H-M   'P 1'
#
loop_
_entity.id
_entity.type
_entity.pdbx_description
1 polymer ?
#
loop_
_entity_poly.entity_id
_entity_poly.type
_entity_poly.pdbx_seq_one_letter_code
_entity_poly.pdbx_strand_id
1 'polypeptide(L)'
;MPNPNETAIRDFLTQKIELWNAAKADELEALYREIAPNGLIFEFVGAPKINDGYKALRKMCNDWGGHIAIELVEVLINGNEVACYVKNHRLAQPGSFVPSIETYTFESGHLLERYFHNSPTAEAFVAEVNGQD
;
A
#
# COMPACT_ATOMS: atom_id res chain seq x y z
N MET A 1 15.16 12.72 -8.07
CA MET A 1 15.80 11.38 -7.99
C MET A 1 15.40 10.59 -9.22
N PRO A 2 16.26 9.70 -9.75
CA PRO A 2 15.84 8.80 -10.83
C PRO A 2 14.76 7.84 -10.33
N ASN A 3 13.82 7.48 -11.21
CA ASN A 3 12.79 6.48 -10.88
C ASN A 3 13.44 5.09 -10.69
N PRO A 4 12.95 4.25 -9.78
CA PRO A 4 13.45 2.90 -9.61
C PRO A 4 13.24 2.09 -10.89
N ASN A 5 14.18 1.18 -11.19
CA ASN A 5 14.03 0.24 -12.29
C ASN A 5 13.12 -0.93 -11.90
N GLU A 6 12.75 -1.77 -12.87
CA GLU A 6 11.84 -2.91 -12.64
C GLU A 6 12.31 -3.82 -11.50
N THR A 7 13.60 -4.15 -11.44
CA THR A 7 14.15 -5.01 -10.38
C THR A 7 13.94 -4.40 -8.99
N ALA A 8 14.28 -3.13 -8.82
CA ALA A 8 14.08 -2.43 -7.55
C ALA A 8 12.60 -2.33 -7.16
N ILE A 9 11.70 -2.15 -8.13
CA ILE A 9 10.25 -2.16 -7.89
C ILE A 9 9.78 -3.55 -7.43
N ARG A 10 10.24 -4.63 -8.07
CA ARG A 10 9.89 -6.01 -7.66
C ARG A 10 10.39 -6.34 -6.27
N ASP A 11 11.61 -5.93 -5.96
CA ASP A 11 12.21 -6.13 -4.63
C ASP A 11 11.45 -5.36 -3.55
N PHE A 12 11.07 -4.11 -3.83
CA PHE A 12 10.22 -3.31 -2.95
C PHE A 12 8.88 -3.99 -2.70
N LEU A 13 8.16 -4.42 -3.74
CA LEU A 13 6.85 -5.06 -3.60
C LEU A 13 6.95 -6.37 -2.80
N THR A 14 7.98 -7.17 -3.05
CA THR A 14 8.19 -8.43 -2.33
C THR A 14 8.43 -8.19 -0.84
N GLN A 15 9.39 -7.31 -0.50
CA GLN A 15 9.70 -6.98 0.89
C GLN A 15 8.52 -6.31 1.60
N LYS A 16 7.78 -5.43 0.91
CA LYS A 16 6.57 -4.80 1.43
C LYS A 16 5.57 -5.85 1.92
N ILE A 17 5.30 -6.88 1.11
CA ILE A 17 4.35 -7.94 1.47
C ILE A 17 4.88 -8.81 2.61
N GLU A 18 6.17 -9.15 2.59
CA GLU A 18 6.79 -9.92 3.67
C GLU A 18 6.69 -9.19 5.02
N LEU A 19 7.04 -7.90 5.05
CA LEU A 19 7.00 -7.08 6.26
C LEU A 19 5.56 -6.84 6.74
N TRP A 20 4.62 -6.59 5.83
CA TRP A 20 3.20 -6.49 6.15
C TRP A 20 2.67 -7.78 6.79
N ASN A 21 2.90 -8.93 6.13
CA ASN A 21 2.42 -10.23 6.60
C ASN A 21 3.08 -10.66 7.92
N ALA A 22 4.29 -10.18 8.20
CA ALA A 22 4.98 -10.38 9.47
C ALA A 22 4.61 -9.36 10.56
N ALA A 23 3.67 -8.44 10.29
CA ALA A 23 3.27 -7.35 11.18
C ALA A 23 4.44 -6.46 11.66
N LYS A 24 5.44 -6.24 10.79
CA LYS A 24 6.65 -5.44 11.05
C LYS A 24 6.47 -4.00 10.60
N ALA A 25 5.70 -3.24 11.38
CA ALA A 25 5.27 -1.90 10.99
C ALA A 25 6.42 -0.87 10.87
N ASP A 26 7.41 -0.94 11.77
CA ASP A 26 8.55 -0.01 11.77
C ASP A 26 9.45 -0.24 10.56
N GLU A 27 9.75 -1.50 10.28
CA GLU A 27 10.57 -1.89 9.12
C GLU A 27 9.82 -1.63 7.81
N LEU A 28 8.50 -1.84 7.78
CA LEU A 28 7.69 -1.51 6.61
C LEU A 28 7.72 0.00 6.34
N GLU A 29 7.53 0.85 7.36
CA GLU A 29 7.63 2.30 7.18
C GLU A 29 9.01 2.71 6.68
N ALA A 30 10.09 2.13 7.23
CA ALA A 30 11.45 2.39 6.77
C ALA A 30 11.64 2.04 5.28
N LEU A 31 11.13 0.89 4.84
CA LEU A 31 11.15 0.48 3.44
C LEU A 31 10.42 1.50 2.52
N TYR A 32 9.26 1.99 2.93
CA TYR A 32 8.55 3.05 2.18
C TYR A 32 9.35 4.35 2.12
N ARG A 33 10.02 4.73 3.21
CA ARG A 33 10.86 5.95 3.25
C ARG A 33 12.08 5.85 2.34
N GLU A 34 12.63 4.66 2.15
CA GLU A 34 13.74 4.43 1.23
C GLU A 34 13.33 4.59 -0.25
N ILE A 35 12.16 4.06 -0.64
CA ILE A 35 11.69 4.11 -2.03
C ILE A 35 10.99 5.44 -2.38
N ALA A 36 10.39 6.09 -1.38
CA ALA A 36 9.59 7.32 -1.52
C ALA A 36 10.09 8.46 -0.60
N PRO A 37 11.39 8.81 -0.65
CA PRO A 37 12.01 9.78 0.26
C PRO A 37 11.43 11.20 0.19
N ASN A 38 10.77 11.55 -0.92
CA ASN A 38 10.15 12.86 -1.09
C ASN A 38 8.65 12.87 -0.70
N GLY A 39 8.05 11.71 -0.44
CA GLY A 39 6.69 11.62 0.08
C GLY A 39 5.91 10.42 -0.45
N LEU A 40 4.98 9.96 0.38
CA LEU A 40 4.05 8.88 0.10
C LEU A 40 2.63 9.43 0.05
N ILE A 41 1.87 9.09 -0.98
CA ILE A 41 0.45 9.46 -1.12
C ILE A 41 -0.35 8.17 -1.27
N PHE A 42 -1.40 8.05 -0.48
CA PHE A 42 -2.39 6.98 -0.65
C PHE A 42 -3.70 7.54 -1.23
N GLU A 43 -4.27 6.79 -2.17
CA GLU A 43 -5.59 7.08 -2.74
C GLU A 43 -6.45 5.81 -2.69
N PHE A 44 -7.42 5.78 -1.79
CA PHE A 44 -8.52 4.83 -1.93
C PHE A 44 -9.45 5.37 -3.00
N VAL A 45 -9.43 4.78 -4.20
CA VAL A 45 -10.05 5.37 -5.39
C VAL A 45 -11.54 5.59 -5.16
N GLY A 46 -11.99 6.82 -5.41
CA GLY A 46 -13.35 7.29 -5.10
C GLY A 46 -13.44 8.16 -3.85
N ALA A 47 -12.39 8.23 -3.03
CA ALA A 47 -12.28 9.12 -1.87
C ALA A 47 -11.16 10.18 -2.06
N PRO A 48 -11.10 11.23 -1.22
CA PRO A 48 -9.98 12.17 -1.21
C PRO A 48 -8.62 11.47 -0.98
N LYS A 49 -7.56 12.04 -1.56
CA LYS A 49 -6.19 11.56 -1.32
C LYS A 49 -5.74 11.84 0.11
N ILE A 50 -4.88 10.96 0.62
CA ILE A 50 -4.13 11.17 1.86
C ILE A 50 -2.72 11.59 1.48
N ASN A 51 -2.41 12.87 1.65
CA ASN A 51 -1.13 13.45 1.22
C ASN A 51 0.04 13.06 2.14
N ASP A 52 -0.23 12.75 3.40
CA ASP A 52 0.73 12.12 4.32
C ASP A 52 0.41 10.63 4.43
N GLY A 53 0.81 9.87 3.41
CA GLY A 53 0.58 8.43 3.34
C GLY A 53 1.27 7.65 4.47
N TYR A 54 2.24 8.24 5.18
CA TYR A 54 2.88 7.58 6.32
C TYR A 54 1.93 7.50 7.52
N LYS A 55 1.10 8.52 7.77
CA LYS A 55 0.01 8.45 8.77
C LYS A 55 -0.97 7.33 8.43
N ALA A 56 -1.36 7.22 7.15
CA ALA A 56 -2.23 6.15 6.69
C ALA A 56 -1.59 4.77 6.85
N LEU A 57 -0.34 4.58 6.40
CA LEU A 57 0.40 3.32 6.54
C LEU A 57 0.44 2.86 8.00
N ARG A 58 0.74 3.76 8.93
CA ARG A 58 0.74 3.47 10.37
C ARG A 58 -0.62 3.04 10.87
N LYS A 59 -1.67 3.77 10.52
CA LYS A 59 -3.04 3.38 10.89
C LYS A 59 -3.41 2.01 10.31
N MET A 60 -3.10 1.75 9.04
CA MET A 60 -3.34 0.44 8.41
C MET A 60 -2.63 -0.69 9.14
N CYS A 61 -1.36 -0.50 9.52
CA CYS A 61 -0.63 -1.49 10.31
C CYS A 61 -1.27 -1.72 11.68
N ASN A 62 -1.72 -0.66 12.37
CA ASN A 62 -2.35 -0.78 13.69
C ASN A 62 -3.73 -1.44 13.62
N ASP A 63 -4.54 -1.07 12.63
CA ASP A 63 -5.93 -1.55 12.50
C ASP A 63 -6.01 -2.94 11.89
N TRP A 64 -5.11 -3.26 10.94
CA TRP A 64 -5.22 -4.46 10.09
C TRP A 64 -3.97 -5.36 10.08
N GLY A 65 -2.82 -4.88 10.56
CA GLY A 65 -1.61 -5.69 10.69
C GLY A 65 -1.85 -6.90 11.60
N GLY A 66 -1.42 -8.09 11.17
CA GLY A 66 -1.69 -9.35 11.88
C GLY A 66 -3.15 -9.83 11.82
N HIS A 67 -4.04 -9.11 11.13
CA HIS A 67 -5.43 -9.52 10.85
C HIS A 67 -5.66 -9.82 9.36
N ILE A 68 -4.94 -9.13 8.49
CA ILE A 68 -5.01 -9.28 7.04
C ILE A 68 -3.65 -9.75 6.50
N ALA A 69 -3.64 -10.85 5.76
CA ALA A 69 -2.47 -11.26 4.99
C ALA A 69 -2.67 -10.93 3.51
N ILE A 70 -1.63 -10.44 2.87
CA ILE A 70 -1.62 -10.05 1.47
C ILE A 70 -0.97 -11.15 0.63
N GLU A 71 -1.63 -11.50 -0.47
CA GLU A 71 -1.10 -12.31 -1.57
C GLU A 71 -1.09 -11.46 -2.85
N LEU A 72 0.10 -11.21 -3.40
CA LEU A 72 0.27 -10.65 -4.75
C LEU A 72 0.02 -11.78 -5.77
N VAL A 73 -1.04 -11.65 -6.57
CA VAL A 73 -1.43 -12.67 -7.56
C VAL A 73 -0.79 -12.40 -8.91
N GLU A 74 -0.81 -11.14 -9.35
CA GLU A 74 -0.25 -10.71 -10.63
C GLU A 74 0.37 -9.32 -10.46
N VAL A 75 1.50 -9.08 -11.12
CA VAL A 75 2.26 -7.83 -11.04
C VAL A 75 2.76 -7.44 -12.43
N LEU A 76 2.19 -6.37 -12.97
CA LEU A 76 2.59 -5.76 -14.24
C LEU A 76 3.37 -4.47 -13.96
N ILE A 77 4.62 -4.40 -14.43
CA ILE A 77 5.48 -3.23 -14.25
C ILE A 77 5.84 -2.68 -15.63
N ASN A 78 5.58 -1.40 -15.86
CA ASN A 78 5.91 -0.70 -17.10
C ASN A 78 6.55 0.65 -16.77
N GLY A 79 7.87 0.74 -16.93
CA GLY A 79 8.61 1.94 -16.55
C GLY A 79 8.51 2.19 -15.05
N ASN A 80 7.88 3.30 -14.68
CA ASN A 80 7.68 3.72 -13.30
C ASN A 80 6.25 3.50 -12.77
N GLU A 81 5.42 2.79 -13.52
CA GLU A 81 4.05 2.46 -13.14
C GLU A 81 3.89 0.96 -12.92
N VAL A 82 3.04 0.60 -11.98
CA VAL A 82 2.73 -0.79 -11.61
C VAL A 82 1.24 -0.97 -11.47
N ALA A 83 0.74 -2.13 -11.90
CA ALA A 83 -0.59 -2.62 -11.56
C ALA A 83 -0.49 -4.03 -10.96
N CYS A 84 -1.12 -4.22 -9.80
CA CYS A 84 -1.15 -5.47 -9.07
C CYS A 84 -2.59 -5.96 -8.91
N TYR A 85 -2.81 -7.26 -9.09
CA TYR A 85 -4.01 -7.93 -8.57
C TYR A 85 -3.65 -8.60 -7.25
N VAL A 86 -4.42 -8.29 -6.21
CA VAL A 86 -4.09 -8.65 -4.83
C VAL A 86 -5.27 -9.34 -4.17
N LYS A 87 -4.99 -10.35 -3.35
CA LYS A 87 -5.97 -10.93 -2.42
C LYS A 87 -5.60 -10.55 -1.00
N ASN A 88 -6.56 -9.93 -0.32
CA ASN A 88 -6.48 -9.57 1.10
C ASN A 88 -7.20 -10.63 1.92
N HIS A 89 -6.44 -11.60 2.44
CA HIS A 89 -6.95 -12.72 3.21
C HIS A 89 -7.25 -12.31 4.64
N ARG A 90 -8.46 -12.61 5.12
CA ARG A 90 -8.83 -12.37 6.52
C ARG A 90 -8.36 -13.55 7.35
N LEU A 91 -7.38 -13.35 8.22
CA LEU A 91 -6.77 -14.45 8.99
C LEU A 91 -7.77 -15.12 9.94
N ALA A 92 -8.77 -14.39 10.44
CA ALA A 92 -9.86 -14.92 11.23
C ALA A 92 -10.89 -15.75 10.43
N GLN A 93 -10.83 -15.74 9.09
CA GLN A 93 -11.74 -16.47 8.20
C GLN A 93 -10.94 -17.19 7.11
N PRO A 94 -10.28 -18.32 7.44
CA PRO A 94 -9.45 -19.06 6.51
C PRO A 94 -10.18 -19.41 5.21
N GLY A 95 -9.53 -19.19 4.06
CA GLY A 95 -10.10 -19.43 2.73
C GLY A 95 -10.93 -18.27 2.16
N SER A 96 -11.17 -17.20 2.93
CA SER A 96 -11.84 -15.99 2.45
C SER A 96 -10.85 -14.85 2.19
N PHE A 97 -11.04 -14.16 1.07
CA PHE A 97 -10.28 -12.95 0.74
C PHE A 97 -11.17 -11.87 0.13
N VAL A 98 -10.70 -10.63 0.20
CA VAL A 98 -11.25 -9.50 -0.55
C VAL A 98 -10.25 -9.12 -1.65
N PRO A 99 -10.66 -9.10 -2.93
CA PRO A 99 -9.77 -8.68 -4.01
C PRO A 99 -9.54 -7.17 -4.00
N SER A 100 -8.34 -6.76 -4.39
CA SER A 100 -8.02 -5.38 -4.75
C SER A 100 -7.23 -5.33 -6.05
N ILE A 101 -7.37 -4.21 -6.77
CA ILE A 101 -6.37 -3.78 -7.75
C ILE A 101 -5.59 -2.64 -7.09
N GLU A 102 -4.28 -2.75 -7.08
CA GLU A 102 -3.39 -1.74 -6.54
C GLU A 102 -2.51 -1.19 -7.65
N THR A 103 -2.46 0.13 -7.80
CA THR A 103 -1.56 0.76 -8.78
C THR A 103 -0.55 1.64 -8.07
N TYR A 104 0.67 1.65 -8.59
CA TYR A 104 1.79 2.39 -8.03
C TYR A 104 2.39 3.28 -9.10
N THR A 105 2.68 4.53 -8.76
CA THR A 105 3.44 5.44 -9.61
C THR A 105 4.62 5.97 -8.83
N PHE A 106 5.83 5.64 -9.30
CA PHE A 106 7.08 6.13 -8.73
C PHE A 106 7.57 7.33 -9.54
N GLU A 107 7.59 8.52 -8.96
CA GLU A 107 7.99 9.71 -9.72
C GLU A 107 8.82 10.65 -8.86
N SER A 108 10.06 10.89 -9.30
CA SER A 108 10.92 11.90 -8.70
C SER A 108 11.13 11.72 -7.17
N GLY A 109 11.14 10.48 -6.69
CA GLY A 109 11.27 10.14 -5.25
C GLY A 109 9.95 10.20 -4.47
N HIS A 110 8.81 10.40 -5.13
CA HIS A 110 7.48 10.22 -4.57
C HIS A 110 6.92 8.85 -4.97
N LEU A 111 6.04 8.32 -4.12
CA LEU A 111 5.21 7.17 -4.43
C LEU A 111 3.73 7.54 -4.26
N LEU A 112 2.95 7.33 -5.31
CA LEU A 112 1.49 7.29 -5.23
C LEU A 112 1.04 5.83 -5.29
N GLU A 113 0.35 5.37 -4.26
CA GLU A 113 -0.30 4.06 -4.23
C GLU A 113 -1.81 4.24 -4.22
N ARG A 114 -2.50 3.57 -5.14
CA ARG A 114 -3.94 3.70 -5.34
C ARG A 114 -4.61 2.34 -5.18
N TYR A 115 -5.65 2.30 -4.36
CA TYR A 115 -6.38 1.08 -4.02
C TYR A 115 -7.77 1.11 -4.64
N PHE A 116 -8.07 0.12 -5.48
CA PHE A 116 -9.41 -0.15 -5.99
C PHE A 116 -10.03 -1.28 -5.16
N HIS A 117 -10.97 -0.92 -4.29
CA HIS A 117 -11.69 -1.85 -3.40
C HIS A 117 -13.21 -1.85 -3.68
N ASN A 118 -13.84 -3.01 -3.50
CA ASN A 118 -15.29 -3.14 -3.49
C ASN A 118 -15.84 -2.78 -2.09
N SER A 119 -15.82 -1.51 -1.65
CA SER A 119 -16.49 -1.11 -0.40
C SER A 119 -16.62 0.41 -0.25
N PRO A 120 -17.72 0.94 0.32
CA PRO A 120 -17.84 2.37 0.66
C PRO A 120 -17.01 2.80 1.90
N THR A 121 -16.25 1.90 2.52
CA THR A 121 -15.50 2.16 3.77
C THR A 121 -14.23 3.01 3.61
N ALA A 122 -13.83 3.33 2.38
CA ALA A 122 -12.68 4.19 2.11
C ALA A 122 -12.85 5.60 2.69
N GLU A 123 -14.04 6.18 2.60
CA GLU A 123 -14.29 7.57 3.03
C GLU A 123 -14.10 7.76 4.53
N ALA A 124 -14.61 6.83 5.36
CA ALA A 124 -14.47 6.93 6.81
C ALA A 124 -13.01 6.81 7.26
N PHE A 125 -12.25 5.89 6.66
CA PHE A 125 -10.81 5.74 6.92
C PHE A 125 -10.05 7.01 6.52
N VAL A 126 -10.30 7.53 5.32
CA VAL A 126 -9.65 8.75 4.80
C VAL A 126 -9.97 9.96 5.68
N ALA A 127 -11.23 10.13 6.08
CA ALA A 127 -11.64 11.24 6.94
C ALA A 127 -10.95 11.19 8.32
N GLU A 128 -10.80 10.00 8.89
CA GLU A 128 -10.12 9.82 10.17
C GLU A 128 -8.62 10.17 10.05
N VAL A 129 -7.93 9.65 9.03
CA VAL A 129 -6.49 9.94 8.83
C VAL A 129 -6.25 11.42 8.56
N ASN A 130 -7.04 12.03 7.68
CA ASN A 130 -6.87 13.45 7.34
C ASN A 130 -7.28 14.40 8.47
N GLY A 131 -8.00 13.93 9.49
CA GLY A 131 -8.40 14.71 10.66
C GLY A 131 -7.43 14.61 11.86
N GLN A 132 -6.38 13.80 11.77
CA GLN A 132 -5.33 13.69 12.78
C GLN A 132 -4.22 14.70 12.46
N ASP A 133 -4.25 15.86 13.12
CA ASP A 133 -3.19 16.87 13.02
C ASP A 133 -1.96 16.51 13.85
#